data_AF-A0A6J0MNW2-F1
#
_entry.id   AF-A0A6J0MNW2-F1
#
_cell.length_a   1.000
_cell.length_b   1.000
_cell.length_c   1.000
_cell.angle_alpha   90.00
_cell.angle_beta   90.00
_cell.angle_gamma   90.00
#
_symmetry.space_group_name_H-M   'P 1'
#
loop_
_entity.id
_entity.type
_entity.pdbx_description
1 polymer ?
#
loop_
_entity_poly.entity_id
_entity_poly.type
_entity_poly.pdbx_seq_one_letter_code
_entity_poly.pdbx_strand_id
1 'polypeptide(L)'
;MTKEETKSSESPQMSSSFWSLPNDVALNILARISRTHHPSLSLVSKRFGSILSSRELDATRTLMDKTEKHIYLHLKLPLDTKPCWFALTPSGPDRELKPLPPFPYRHHPVSPTVVSTSSEVYLVGGLVNRKKNRRVFVLDCRSHQWRRLPQMRVARGRYPAAGLVGGKLHVLGGCESLGEVYDPKTGAWETYTMSIQNGVVVENLGYFITNTWFIAEEKILCRAVNHVGSRVLTWCDLGEEMVWREVKGLEGVLRKPLDFASVASPDGGRRLTVWWVSSRRVLVREKIWCAEISFQRRSREEVYGVVEWSKALHTMKRTETDGVVSLLSAAIVMR
;
A
#
# COMPACT_ATOMS: atom_id res chain seq x y z
N MET A 1 -34.95 28.89 -72.37
CA MET A 1 -34.95 27.50 -71.85
C MET A 1 -33.54 27.18 -71.37
N THR A 2 -33.24 27.53 -70.14
CA THR A 2 -31.97 27.23 -69.46
C THR A 2 -32.24 26.08 -68.50
N LYS A 3 -31.53 24.95 -68.69
CA LYS A 3 -31.59 23.77 -67.81
C LYS A 3 -30.89 24.11 -66.49
N GLU A 4 -31.60 24.03 -65.38
CA GLU A 4 -31.01 23.93 -64.05
C GLU A 4 -30.51 22.49 -63.83
N GLU A 5 -29.19 22.34 -63.66
CA GLU A 5 -28.59 21.11 -63.14
C GLU A 5 -28.75 21.08 -61.62
N THR A 6 -29.48 20.09 -61.13
CA THR A 6 -29.65 19.81 -59.71
C THR A 6 -28.37 19.17 -59.16
N LYS A 7 -27.61 19.91 -58.36
CA LYS A 7 -26.40 19.42 -57.68
C LYS A 7 -26.85 18.53 -56.51
N SER A 8 -26.57 17.23 -56.62
CA SER A 8 -26.82 16.23 -55.58
C SER A 8 -26.08 16.58 -54.28
N SER A 9 -26.78 16.57 -53.15
CA SER A 9 -26.22 16.76 -51.82
C SER A 9 -25.25 15.64 -51.48
N GLU A 10 -23.98 15.96 -51.24
CA GLU A 10 -23.02 15.06 -50.61
C GLU A 10 -23.51 14.67 -49.21
N SER A 11 -23.58 13.36 -48.97
CA SER A 11 -23.84 12.77 -47.65
C SER A 11 -22.78 13.21 -46.63
N PRO A 12 -23.13 13.48 -45.37
CA PRO A 12 -22.17 13.91 -44.36
C PRO A 12 -21.11 12.83 -44.12
N GLN A 13 -19.84 13.22 -44.22
CA GLN A 13 -18.68 12.38 -43.91
C GLN A 13 -18.87 11.71 -42.55
N MET A 14 -18.83 10.38 -42.53
CA MET A 14 -18.84 9.59 -41.30
C MET A 14 -17.69 10.04 -40.41
N SER A 15 -18.01 10.68 -39.29
CA SER A 15 -17.03 10.92 -38.23
C SER A 15 -16.59 9.56 -37.69
N SER A 16 -15.35 9.18 -37.97
CA SER A 16 -14.77 7.98 -37.39
C SER A 16 -14.67 8.19 -35.87
N SER A 17 -15.51 7.45 -35.14
CA SER A 17 -15.47 7.46 -33.68
C SER A 17 -14.24 6.70 -33.22
N PHE A 18 -13.56 7.15 -32.16
CA PHE A 18 -12.47 6.40 -31.50
C PHE A 18 -12.85 4.93 -31.22
N TRP A 19 -14.13 4.67 -31.01
CA TRP A 19 -14.68 3.36 -30.72
C TRP A 19 -14.93 2.46 -31.94
N SER A 20 -14.63 2.93 -33.16
CA SER A 20 -14.54 2.06 -34.33
C SER A 20 -13.28 1.20 -34.33
N LEU A 21 -12.31 1.50 -33.45
CA LEU A 21 -11.12 0.69 -33.24
C LEU A 21 -11.46 -0.62 -32.50
N PRO A 22 -10.74 -1.72 -32.77
CA PRO A 22 -10.74 -2.90 -31.92
C PRO A 22 -10.44 -2.56 -30.46
N ASN A 23 -11.06 -3.28 -29.52
CA ASN A 23 -10.98 -2.97 -28.07
C ASN A 23 -9.55 -3.05 -27.53
N ASP A 24 -8.75 -3.99 -28.01
CA ASP A 24 -7.33 -4.15 -27.68
C ASP A 24 -6.50 -2.95 -28.14
N VAL A 25 -6.74 -2.44 -29.35
CA VAL A 25 -6.10 -1.22 -29.86
C VAL A 25 -6.49 -0.01 -29.03
N ALA A 26 -7.78 0.13 -28.70
CA ALA A 26 -8.26 1.22 -27.84
C ALA A 26 -7.63 1.17 -26.45
N LEU A 27 -7.58 -0.01 -25.80
CA LEU A 27 -6.91 -0.21 -24.51
C LEU A 27 -5.43 0.13 -24.59
N ASN A 28 -4.75 -0.30 -25.64
CA ASN A 28 -3.33 -0.04 -25.87
C ASN A 28 -3.05 1.46 -26.03
N ILE A 29 -3.91 2.21 -26.73
CA ILE A 29 -3.81 3.68 -26.84
C ILE A 29 -4.02 4.32 -25.46
N LEU A 30 -5.11 3.98 -24.76
CA LEU A 30 -5.42 4.56 -23.45
C LEU A 30 -4.38 4.21 -22.38
N ALA A 31 -3.76 3.03 -22.47
CA ALA A 31 -2.70 2.59 -21.58
C ALA A 31 -1.46 3.50 -21.65
N ARG A 32 -1.23 4.19 -22.77
CA ARG A 32 -0.11 5.14 -22.90
C ARG A 32 -0.39 6.51 -22.29
N ILE A 33 -1.65 6.85 -22.02
CA ILE A 33 -2.01 8.15 -21.47
C ILE A 33 -1.77 8.14 -19.96
N SER A 34 -1.08 9.17 -19.44
CA SER A 34 -0.85 9.29 -18.00
C SER A 34 -2.17 9.37 -17.23
N ARG A 35 -2.21 8.76 -16.04
CA ARG A 35 -3.42 8.74 -15.19
C ARG A 35 -3.86 10.11 -14.72
N THR A 36 -2.99 11.11 -14.77
CA THR A 36 -3.36 12.51 -14.50
C THR A 36 -4.48 13.03 -15.40
N HIS A 37 -4.58 12.51 -16.62
CA HIS A 37 -5.61 12.90 -17.60
C HIS A 37 -6.85 12.00 -17.54
N HIS A 38 -6.81 10.89 -16.80
CA HIS A 38 -7.92 9.94 -16.74
C HIS A 38 -9.20 10.54 -16.14
N PRO A 39 -9.16 11.40 -15.10
CA PRO A 39 -10.36 12.09 -14.63
C PRO A 39 -11.06 12.87 -15.75
N SER A 40 -10.32 13.69 -16.52
CA SER A 40 -10.88 14.44 -17.63
C SER A 40 -11.40 13.53 -18.75
N LEU A 41 -10.65 12.49 -19.11
CA LEU A 41 -11.06 11.52 -20.14
C LEU A 41 -12.32 10.73 -19.73
N SER A 42 -12.47 10.41 -18.44
CA SER A 42 -13.63 9.68 -17.93
C SER A 42 -14.94 10.44 -18.14
N LEU A 43 -14.88 11.78 -18.22
CA LEU A 43 -16.02 12.65 -18.45
C LEU A 43 -16.44 12.73 -19.92
N VAL A 44 -15.59 12.32 -20.86
CA VAL A 44 -15.86 12.38 -22.31
C VAL A 44 -17.01 11.45 -22.69
N SER A 45 -17.05 10.24 -22.14
CA SER A 45 -18.17 9.31 -22.32
C SER A 45 -18.21 8.25 -21.22
N LYS A 46 -19.39 7.64 -21.01
CA LYS A 46 -19.54 6.48 -20.11
C LYS A 46 -18.59 5.34 -20.47
N ARG A 47 -18.32 5.12 -21.77
CA ARG A 47 -17.41 4.07 -22.25
C ARG A 47 -15.95 4.37 -21.88
N PHE A 48 -15.50 5.62 -22.02
CA PHE A 48 -14.20 6.06 -21.51
C PHE A 48 -14.12 5.84 -19.99
N GLY A 49 -15.11 6.29 -19.23
CA GLY A 49 -15.14 6.08 -17.78
C GLY A 49 -15.05 4.60 -17.37
N SER A 50 -15.79 3.72 -18.05
CA SER A 50 -15.78 2.28 -17.81
C SER A 50 -14.42 1.65 -18.12
N ILE A 51 -13.81 1.96 -19.27
CA ILE A 51 -12.51 1.40 -19.66
C ILE A 51 -11.37 1.92 -18.79
N LEU A 52 -11.39 3.21 -18.43
CA LEU A 52 -10.37 3.81 -17.56
C LEU A 52 -10.41 3.24 -16.12
N SER A 53 -11.56 2.69 -15.72
CA SER A 53 -11.76 2.01 -14.44
C SER A 53 -11.60 0.49 -14.53
N SER A 54 -11.28 -0.05 -15.71
CA SER A 54 -11.26 -1.49 -15.98
C SER A 54 -9.97 -2.17 -15.52
N ARG A 55 -10.03 -3.48 -15.26
CA ARG A 55 -8.85 -4.27 -14.88
C ARG A 55 -7.95 -4.57 -16.08
N GLU A 56 -8.55 -4.62 -17.25
CA GLU A 56 -7.92 -4.87 -18.54
C GLU A 56 -6.95 -3.74 -18.89
N LEU A 57 -7.32 -2.48 -18.60
CA LEU A 57 -6.42 -1.35 -18.76
C LEU A 57 -5.25 -1.41 -17.77
N ASP A 58 -5.50 -1.72 -16.50
CA ASP A 58 -4.44 -1.90 -15.48
C ASP A 58 -3.45 -2.99 -15.95
N ALA A 59 -3.95 -4.15 -16.39
CA ALA A 59 -3.13 -5.25 -16.89
C ALA A 59 -2.32 -4.87 -18.14
N THR A 60 -2.95 -4.15 -19.08
CA THR A 60 -2.28 -3.66 -20.30
C THR A 60 -1.14 -2.69 -19.94
N ARG A 61 -1.37 -1.78 -18.99
CA ARG A 61 -0.34 -0.85 -18.52
C ARG A 61 0.80 -1.56 -17.80
N THR A 62 0.51 -2.55 -16.98
CA THR A 62 1.53 -3.40 -16.35
C THR A 62 2.38 -4.11 -17.39
N LEU A 63 1.76 -4.70 -18.42
CA LEU A 63 2.48 -5.36 -19.52
C LEU A 63 3.38 -4.39 -20.31
N MET A 64 2.97 -3.12 -20.42
CA MET A 64 3.70 -2.07 -21.13
C MET A 64 4.72 -1.29 -20.27
N ASP A 65 4.89 -1.68 -19.00
CA ASP A 65 5.70 -0.95 -18.02
C ASP A 65 5.31 0.55 -17.90
N LYS A 66 4.00 0.81 -17.95
CA LYS A 66 3.40 2.14 -17.79
C LYS A 66 2.70 2.31 -16.44
N THR A 67 3.25 1.70 -15.40
CA THR A 67 2.69 1.84 -14.04
C THR A 67 3.16 3.13 -13.38
N GLU A 68 2.27 3.76 -12.62
CA GLU A 68 2.49 4.98 -11.88
C GLU A 68 2.35 4.69 -10.38
N LYS A 69 3.26 5.25 -9.57
CA LYS A 69 3.25 5.11 -8.11
C LYS A 69 2.09 5.90 -7.51
N HIS A 70 1.15 5.20 -6.87
CA HIS A 70 0.07 5.81 -6.10
C HIS A 70 0.34 5.61 -4.61
N ILE A 71 0.27 6.70 -3.85
CA ILE A 71 0.66 6.71 -2.45
C ILE A 71 -0.59 6.96 -1.61
N TYR A 72 -0.83 6.06 -0.66
CA TYR A 72 -1.94 6.12 0.27
C TYR A 72 -1.42 6.30 1.69
N LEU A 73 -1.94 7.29 2.39
CA LEU A 73 -1.50 7.68 3.73
C LEU A 73 -2.67 7.61 4.70
N HIS A 74 -2.49 6.91 5.82
CA HIS A 74 -3.43 6.88 6.93
C HIS A 74 -2.90 7.81 8.02
N LEU A 75 -3.52 8.98 8.13
CA LEU A 75 -3.07 10.06 9.01
C LEU A 75 -4.09 10.30 10.11
N LYS A 76 -3.61 10.59 11.31
CA LYS A 76 -4.42 11.28 12.32
C LYS A 76 -3.93 12.72 12.40
N LEU A 77 -4.75 13.63 11.89
CA LEU A 77 -4.52 15.06 11.97
C LEU A 77 -4.93 15.58 13.36
N PRO A 78 -4.30 16.64 13.88
CA PRO A 78 -4.59 17.17 15.22
C PRO A 78 -6.04 17.63 15.41
N LEU A 79 -6.62 18.26 14.39
CA LEU A 79 -7.99 18.77 14.39
C LEU A 79 -9.05 17.66 14.22
N ASP A 80 -8.63 16.46 13.78
CA ASP A 80 -9.54 15.37 13.51
C ASP A 80 -9.74 14.46 14.72
N THR A 81 -11.00 14.23 15.08
CA THR A 81 -11.36 13.24 16.11
C THR A 81 -11.07 11.81 15.66
N LYS A 82 -10.97 11.56 14.34
CA LYS A 82 -10.77 10.23 13.75
C LYS A 82 -9.67 10.25 12.69
N PRO A 83 -8.87 9.18 12.58
CA PRO A 83 -7.93 9.04 11.48
C PRO A 83 -8.62 9.02 10.11
N CYS A 84 -7.94 9.54 9.10
CA CYS A 84 -8.43 9.62 7.72
C CYS A 84 -7.40 9.03 6.74
N TRP A 85 -7.89 8.50 5.64
CA TRP A 85 -7.05 8.02 4.54
C TRP A 85 -6.97 9.09 3.45
N PHE A 86 -5.78 9.28 2.90
CA PHE A 86 -5.50 10.25 1.86
C PHE A 86 -4.79 9.57 0.69
N ALA A 87 -5.13 9.96 -0.54
CA ALA A 87 -4.37 9.66 -1.73
C ALA A 87 -3.48 10.86 -2.06
N LEU A 88 -2.18 10.61 -2.24
CA LEU A 88 -1.22 11.62 -2.68
C LEU A 88 -1.05 11.51 -4.19
N THR A 89 -1.44 12.55 -4.92
CA THR A 89 -1.28 12.59 -6.37
C THR A 89 0.17 12.89 -6.76
N PRO A 90 0.80 12.12 -7.67
CA PRO A 90 2.22 12.31 -8.02
C PRO A 90 2.55 13.63 -8.75
N SER A 91 1.55 14.29 -9.34
CA SER A 91 1.75 15.31 -10.37
C SER A 91 1.12 16.64 -9.98
N GLY A 92 1.95 17.69 -9.89
CA GLY A 92 1.57 19.07 -9.55
C GLY A 92 2.60 19.72 -8.61
N PRO A 93 2.78 21.05 -8.66
CA PRO A 93 3.75 21.77 -7.83
C PRO A 93 3.53 21.58 -6.31
N ASP A 94 2.29 21.28 -5.89
CA ASP A 94 1.92 21.17 -4.47
C ASP A 94 1.65 19.75 -3.94
N ARG A 95 1.72 18.68 -4.76
CA ARG A 95 1.46 17.28 -4.33
C ARG A 95 0.32 17.18 -3.31
N GLU A 96 -0.88 17.50 -3.76
CA GLU A 96 -2.06 17.64 -2.90
C GLU A 96 -2.48 16.31 -2.27
N LEU A 97 -2.89 16.37 -0.99
CA LEU A 97 -3.52 15.26 -0.29
C LEU A 97 -5.02 15.27 -0.57
N LYS A 98 -5.51 14.27 -1.31
CA LYS A 98 -6.94 14.11 -1.57
C LYS A 98 -7.53 13.16 -0.54
N PRO A 99 -8.50 13.60 0.29
CA PRO A 99 -9.15 12.72 1.25
C PRO A 99 -9.90 11.61 0.51
N LEU A 100 -9.77 10.39 1.01
CA LEU A 100 -10.53 9.25 0.54
C LEU A 100 -11.89 9.17 1.25
N PRO A 101 -12.87 8.45 0.67
CA PRO A 101 -14.13 8.18 1.34
C PRO A 101 -13.92 7.66 2.77
N PRO A 102 -14.80 8.05 3.71
CA PRO A 102 -14.64 7.71 5.11
C PRO A 102 -14.62 6.20 5.28
N PHE A 103 -13.80 5.74 6.21
CA PHE A 103 -13.75 4.34 6.57
C PHE A 103 -15.16 3.88 7.02
N PRO A 104 -15.66 2.73 6.55
CA PRO A 104 -17.07 2.36 6.68
C PRO A 104 -17.54 2.05 8.11
N TYR A 105 -16.67 2.16 9.11
CA TYR A 105 -16.97 1.85 10.51
C TYR A 105 -16.67 3.02 11.43
N ARG A 106 -17.43 3.11 12.53
CA ARG A 106 -17.29 4.17 13.54
C ARG A 106 -15.88 4.30 14.12
N HIS A 107 -15.17 3.18 14.24
CA HIS A 107 -13.86 3.09 14.86
C HIS A 107 -12.85 2.44 13.92
N HIS A 108 -11.74 3.14 13.67
CA HIS A 108 -10.60 2.57 13.00
C HIS A 108 -9.91 1.56 13.93
N PRO A 109 -9.42 0.43 13.41
CA PRO A 109 -8.59 -0.45 14.21
C PRO A 109 -7.30 0.29 14.59
N VAL A 110 -6.89 0.15 15.86
CA VAL A 110 -5.60 0.61 16.35
C VAL A 110 -4.58 -0.48 16.06
N SER A 111 -3.41 -0.09 15.55
CA SER A 111 -2.31 -1.01 15.24
C SER A 111 -2.69 -2.16 14.28
N PRO A 112 -3.43 -1.90 13.17
CA PRO A 112 -3.64 -2.90 12.14
C PRO A 112 -2.37 -3.05 11.29
N THR A 113 -2.32 -4.10 10.49
CA THR A 113 -1.29 -4.25 9.46
C THR A 113 -1.84 -3.87 8.10
N VAL A 114 -1.03 -3.12 7.36
CA VAL A 114 -1.34 -2.68 6.00
C VAL A 114 -0.50 -3.46 5.01
N VAL A 115 -1.15 -4.09 4.03
CA VAL A 115 -0.51 -4.81 2.93
C VAL A 115 -1.01 -4.22 1.62
N SER A 116 -0.12 -3.89 0.71
CA SER A 116 -0.50 -3.39 -0.62
C SER A 116 -0.24 -4.42 -1.71
N THR A 117 -1.08 -4.36 -2.75
CA THR A 117 -0.90 -5.03 -4.05
C THR A 117 -0.70 -3.98 -5.13
N SER A 118 -0.69 -4.41 -6.39
CA SER A 118 -0.77 -3.51 -7.56
C SER A 118 -2.07 -2.71 -7.66
N SER A 119 -3.18 -3.09 -7.01
CA SER A 119 -4.45 -2.33 -7.17
C SER A 119 -5.30 -2.17 -5.92
N GLU A 120 -4.84 -2.71 -4.79
CA GLU A 120 -5.63 -2.79 -3.55
C GLU A 120 -4.74 -2.63 -2.32
N VAL A 121 -5.31 -2.05 -1.26
CA VAL A 121 -4.68 -1.93 0.06
C VAL A 121 -5.52 -2.69 1.09
N TYR A 122 -4.91 -3.67 1.74
CA TYR A 122 -5.50 -4.53 2.77
C TYR A 122 -5.20 -3.97 4.15
N LEU A 123 -6.22 -3.94 5.01
CA LEU A 123 -6.13 -3.58 6.41
C LEU A 123 -6.53 -4.79 7.25
N VAL A 124 -5.58 -5.34 7.99
CA VAL A 124 -5.72 -6.65 8.65
C VAL A 124 -5.68 -6.49 10.18
N GLY A 125 -6.74 -6.97 10.85
CA GLY A 125 -6.80 -7.11 12.31
C GLY A 125 -6.76 -5.80 13.09
N GLY A 126 -5.97 -5.76 14.15
CA GLY A 126 -5.86 -4.61 15.05
C GLY A 126 -6.84 -4.66 16.23
N LEU A 127 -6.81 -3.61 17.05
CA LEU A 127 -7.71 -3.45 18.20
C LEU A 127 -8.86 -2.51 17.88
N VAL A 128 -10.08 -2.96 18.13
CA VAL A 128 -11.28 -2.11 18.14
C VAL A 128 -11.84 -2.11 19.54
N ASN A 129 -12.01 -0.94 20.16
CA ASN A 129 -12.45 -0.80 21.56
C ASN A 129 -11.64 -1.69 22.52
N ARG A 130 -10.31 -1.69 22.35
CA ARG A 130 -9.34 -2.51 23.12
C ARG A 130 -9.49 -4.03 22.95
N LYS A 131 -10.36 -4.52 22.06
CA LYS A 131 -10.54 -5.95 21.78
C LYS A 131 -9.91 -6.34 20.45
N LYS A 132 -9.31 -7.54 20.40
CA LYS A 132 -8.84 -8.18 19.17
C LYS A 132 -10.03 -8.39 18.23
N ASN A 133 -9.82 -8.33 16.91
CA ASN A 133 -10.91 -8.50 15.96
C ASN A 133 -10.49 -9.36 14.75
N ARG A 134 -11.49 -9.92 14.05
CA ARG A 134 -11.32 -10.85 12.92
C ARG A 134 -11.43 -10.16 11.54
N ARG A 135 -11.62 -8.84 11.52
CA ARG A 135 -12.03 -8.14 10.30
C ARG A 135 -10.83 -7.85 9.42
N VAL A 136 -11.07 -7.93 8.12
CA VAL A 136 -10.15 -7.51 7.07
C VAL A 136 -10.91 -6.58 6.13
N PHE A 137 -10.30 -5.43 5.85
CA PHE A 137 -10.83 -4.43 4.93
C PHE A 137 -9.91 -4.30 3.75
N VAL A 138 -10.49 -3.97 2.60
CA VAL A 138 -9.72 -3.65 1.40
C VAL A 138 -10.22 -2.34 0.84
N LEU A 139 -9.28 -1.45 0.57
CA LEU A 139 -9.48 -0.29 -0.27
C LEU A 139 -9.16 -0.68 -1.71
N ASP A 140 -10.16 -0.66 -2.58
CA ASP A 140 -9.94 -0.76 -4.02
C ASP A 140 -9.42 0.60 -4.51
N CYS A 141 -8.19 0.63 -5.02
CA CYS A 141 -7.51 1.86 -5.38
C CYS A 141 -8.03 2.45 -6.71
N ARG A 142 -8.79 1.70 -7.52
CA ARG A 142 -9.43 2.22 -8.75
C ARG A 142 -10.63 3.09 -8.42
N SER A 143 -11.52 2.55 -7.60
CA SER A 143 -12.78 3.16 -7.22
C SER A 143 -12.68 4.03 -5.96
N HIS A 144 -11.57 3.91 -5.23
CA HIS A 144 -11.39 4.51 -3.90
C HIS A 144 -12.47 4.07 -2.90
N GLN A 145 -13.03 2.87 -3.08
CA GLN A 145 -14.08 2.33 -2.23
C GLN A 145 -13.53 1.28 -1.27
N TRP A 146 -14.07 1.30 -0.05
CA TRP A 146 -13.81 0.28 0.94
C TRP A 146 -14.78 -0.89 0.77
N ARG A 147 -14.24 -2.10 0.86
CA ARG A 147 -15.03 -3.33 0.96
C ARG A 147 -14.52 -4.21 2.09
N ARG A 148 -15.40 -5.04 2.63
CA ARG A 148 -15.07 -6.01 3.67
C ARG A 148 -14.75 -7.35 3.05
N LEU A 149 -13.71 -8.02 3.53
CA LEU A 149 -13.43 -9.43 3.20
C LEU A 149 -14.10 -10.38 4.21
N PRO A 150 -14.23 -11.68 3.87
CA PRO A 150 -14.53 -12.72 4.84
C PRO A 150 -13.66 -12.58 6.08
N GLN A 151 -14.26 -12.80 7.25
CA GLN A 151 -13.54 -12.65 8.53
C GLN A 151 -12.51 -13.77 8.68
N MET A 152 -11.36 -13.43 9.27
CA MET A 152 -10.40 -14.44 9.76
C MET A 152 -11.09 -15.39 10.74
N ARG A 153 -10.61 -16.62 10.85
CA ARG A 153 -11.08 -17.59 11.85
C ARG A 153 -10.66 -17.15 13.25
N VAL A 154 -9.49 -16.52 13.39
CA VAL A 154 -8.97 -16.06 14.68
C VAL A 154 -8.93 -14.54 14.79
N ALA A 155 -9.30 -14.02 15.97
CA ALA A 155 -9.26 -12.59 16.25
C ALA A 155 -7.82 -12.17 16.58
N ARG A 156 -7.28 -11.22 15.82
CA ARG A 156 -5.88 -10.79 15.96
C ARG A 156 -5.80 -9.34 16.45
N GLY A 157 -4.93 -9.12 17.43
CA GLY A 157 -4.80 -7.87 18.18
C GLY A 157 -3.81 -6.89 17.57
N ARG A 158 -2.96 -6.28 18.42
CA ARG A 158 -1.96 -5.30 17.99
C ARG A 158 -0.95 -5.95 17.05
N TYR A 159 -0.72 -5.30 15.91
CA TYR A 159 0.37 -5.58 14.98
C TYR A 159 0.41 -7.04 14.49
N PRO A 160 -0.71 -7.59 13.96
CA PRO A 160 -0.68 -8.92 13.39
C PRO A 160 0.22 -8.89 12.17
N ALA A 161 1.01 -9.92 11.98
CA ALA A 161 1.75 -10.02 10.76
C ALA A 161 0.87 -10.29 9.56
N ALA A 162 1.13 -9.65 8.43
CA ALA A 162 0.49 -9.99 7.18
C ALA A 162 1.38 -9.71 5.98
N GLY A 163 1.22 -10.51 4.92
CA GLY A 163 1.94 -10.38 3.66
C GLY A 163 1.30 -11.22 2.56
N LEU A 164 1.63 -10.92 1.30
CA LEU A 164 1.13 -11.66 0.14
C LEU A 164 2.18 -12.63 -0.39
N VAL A 165 1.81 -13.89 -0.55
CA VAL A 165 2.66 -14.96 -1.10
C VAL A 165 1.88 -15.77 -2.11
N GLY A 166 2.40 -15.90 -3.32
CA GLY A 166 1.70 -16.61 -4.40
C GLY A 166 0.28 -16.07 -4.67
N GLY A 167 0.06 -14.78 -4.43
CA GLY A 167 -1.25 -14.14 -4.56
C GLY A 167 -2.24 -14.41 -3.42
N LYS A 168 -1.84 -15.15 -2.37
CA LYS A 168 -2.64 -15.39 -1.17
C LYS A 168 -2.18 -14.51 -0.01
N LEU A 169 -3.12 -14.07 0.84
CA LEU A 169 -2.82 -13.22 1.99
C LEU A 169 -2.57 -14.10 3.22
N HIS A 170 -1.33 -14.16 3.66
CA HIS A 170 -0.93 -14.85 4.89
C HIS A 170 -1.04 -13.89 6.07
N VAL A 171 -1.62 -14.36 7.18
CA VAL A 171 -1.77 -13.58 8.41
C VAL A 171 -1.39 -14.41 9.62
N LEU A 172 -0.50 -13.86 10.44
CA LEU A 172 0.11 -14.57 11.56
C LEU A 172 0.31 -13.67 12.77
N GLY A 173 0.61 -14.24 13.94
CA GLY A 173 0.80 -13.49 15.18
C GLY A 173 -0.44 -12.68 15.61
N GLY A 174 -0.24 -11.76 16.57
CA GLY A 174 -1.34 -10.99 17.20
C GLY A 174 -2.33 -11.85 18.02
N CYS A 175 -2.03 -13.15 18.17
CA CYS A 175 -2.77 -14.19 18.87
C CYS A 175 -1.84 -15.38 19.20
N GLU A 176 -2.27 -16.28 20.08
CA GLU A 176 -1.58 -17.52 20.50
C GLU A 176 -1.81 -18.70 19.55
N SER A 177 -2.54 -18.50 18.45
CA SER A 177 -2.90 -19.55 17.51
C SER A 177 -1.99 -19.59 16.28
N LEU A 178 -2.11 -20.69 15.51
CA LEU A 178 -1.56 -20.83 14.17
C LEU A 178 -1.92 -19.65 13.24
N GLY A 179 -1.12 -19.49 12.19
CA GLY A 179 -1.40 -18.60 11.09
C GLY A 179 -2.63 -18.99 10.29
N GLU A 180 -3.06 -18.10 9.41
CA GLU A 180 -4.13 -18.34 8.46
C GLU A 180 -3.77 -17.76 7.10
N VAL A 181 -4.28 -18.38 6.04
CA VAL A 181 -4.13 -17.91 4.66
C VAL A 181 -5.50 -17.61 4.08
N TYR A 182 -5.67 -16.43 3.49
CA TYR A 182 -6.82 -16.11 2.68
C TYR A 182 -6.48 -16.31 1.20
N ASP A 183 -7.27 -17.12 0.52
CA ASP A 183 -7.19 -17.30 -0.93
C ASP A 183 -8.25 -16.42 -1.61
N PRO A 184 -7.84 -15.36 -2.36
CA PRO A 184 -8.79 -14.51 -3.08
C PRO A 184 -9.61 -15.23 -4.14
N LYS A 185 -9.15 -16.39 -4.65
CA LYS A 185 -9.86 -17.16 -5.68
C LYS A 185 -11.06 -17.91 -5.09
N THR A 186 -10.91 -18.48 -3.91
CA THR A 186 -11.98 -19.23 -3.23
C THR A 186 -12.79 -18.36 -2.27
N GLY A 187 -12.23 -17.22 -1.85
CA GLY A 187 -12.83 -16.36 -0.83
C GLY A 187 -12.80 -16.99 0.56
N ALA A 188 -11.96 -18.00 0.80
CA ALA A 188 -11.91 -18.75 2.05
C ALA A 188 -10.61 -18.52 2.82
N TRP A 189 -10.71 -18.65 4.14
CA TRP A 189 -9.57 -18.71 5.05
C TRP A 189 -9.22 -20.17 5.36
N GLU A 190 -7.95 -20.52 5.28
CA GLU A 190 -7.41 -21.83 5.63
C GLU A 190 -6.38 -21.70 6.75
N THR A 191 -6.25 -22.73 7.58
CA THR A 191 -5.23 -22.76 8.62
C THR A 191 -3.86 -22.86 7.95
N TYR A 192 -2.93 -22.01 8.37
CA TYR A 192 -1.53 -22.07 7.97
C TYR A 192 -0.72 -22.69 9.11
N THR A 193 -0.07 -23.82 8.84
CA THR A 193 0.59 -24.65 9.86
C THR A 193 1.83 -24.01 10.51
N MET A 194 2.15 -22.77 10.17
CA MET A 194 3.19 -22.02 10.86
C MET A 194 2.63 -21.34 12.12
N SER A 195 3.09 -21.77 13.29
CA SER A 195 2.90 -21.04 14.54
C SER A 195 4.03 -20.03 14.72
N ILE A 196 3.68 -18.76 14.88
CA ILE A 196 4.59 -17.81 15.53
C ILE A 196 3.99 -17.54 16.89
N GLN A 197 4.67 -18.02 17.95
CA GLN A 197 4.20 -17.88 19.31
C GLN A 197 3.95 -16.40 19.65
N ASN A 198 2.93 -16.18 20.46
CA ASN A 198 2.50 -14.86 20.87
C ASN A 198 3.63 -14.23 21.69
N GLY A 199 4.17 -13.10 21.22
CA GLY A 199 5.40 -12.59 21.79
C GLY A 199 6.59 -13.44 21.38
N VAL A 200 6.95 -13.37 20.10
CA VAL A 200 8.39 -13.30 19.82
C VAL A 200 8.87 -11.99 20.47
N VAL A 201 9.08 -12.04 21.78
CA VAL A 201 10.37 -11.61 22.28
C VAL A 201 11.30 -12.35 21.36
N VAL A 202 12.05 -11.63 20.52
CA VAL A 202 13.23 -12.28 19.95
C VAL A 202 14.06 -12.60 21.20
N GLU A 203 13.87 -13.76 21.82
CA GLU A 203 14.33 -14.04 23.20
C GLU A 203 15.85 -13.83 23.30
N ASN A 204 16.55 -14.04 22.19
CA ASN A 204 17.98 -13.80 22.06
C ASN A 204 18.38 -12.32 21.90
N LEU A 205 17.43 -11.39 21.71
CA LEU A 205 17.69 -9.98 21.41
C LEU A 205 16.83 -8.96 22.18
N GLY A 206 15.77 -9.38 22.89
CA GLY A 206 14.91 -8.49 23.69
C GLY A 206 14.04 -7.50 22.88
N TYR A 207 13.65 -7.84 21.64
CA TYR A 207 12.79 -7.00 20.78
C TYR A 207 11.31 -7.44 20.77
N PHE A 208 10.37 -6.51 20.61
CA PHE A 208 8.93 -6.72 20.34
C PHE A 208 8.62 -6.55 18.85
N ILE A 209 8.01 -7.54 18.18
CA ILE A 209 7.58 -7.40 16.77
C ILE A 209 6.40 -6.44 16.66
N THR A 210 6.47 -5.48 15.74
CA THR A 210 5.49 -4.39 15.66
C THR A 210 4.93 -4.08 14.27
N ASN A 211 5.44 -4.58 13.14
CA ASN A 211 4.70 -4.54 11.86
C ASN A 211 5.37 -5.33 10.74
N THR A 212 4.52 -5.75 9.81
CA THR A 212 4.71 -6.25 8.43
C THR A 212 5.66 -7.42 8.27
N TRP A 213 5.11 -8.48 7.69
CA TRP A 213 5.88 -9.59 7.15
C TRP A 213 6.05 -9.39 5.66
N PHE A 214 7.25 -9.67 5.20
CA PHE A 214 7.49 -9.77 3.79
C PHE A 214 8.16 -11.11 3.52
N ILE A 215 7.59 -11.94 2.62
CA ILE A 215 8.19 -13.20 2.18
C ILE A 215 9.00 -12.95 0.91
N ALA A 216 10.30 -12.68 1.08
CA ALA A 216 11.26 -12.57 0.00
C ALA A 216 11.98 -13.90 -0.15
N GLU A 217 11.74 -14.64 -1.23
CA GLU A 217 12.57 -15.82 -1.54
C GLU A 217 12.74 -16.72 -0.30
N GLU A 218 11.62 -17.05 0.35
CA GLU A 218 11.52 -17.84 1.59
C GLU A 218 12.01 -17.19 2.90
N LYS A 219 12.05 -15.85 3.02
CA LYS A 219 12.46 -15.17 4.27
C LYS A 219 11.37 -14.29 4.83
N ILE A 220 11.19 -14.24 6.14
CA ILE A 220 10.34 -13.26 6.82
C ILE A 220 11.19 -12.06 7.25
N LEU A 221 10.92 -10.89 6.69
CA LEU A 221 11.38 -9.63 7.27
C LEU A 221 10.32 -9.07 8.19
N CYS A 222 10.72 -8.55 9.35
CA CYS A 222 9.81 -7.88 10.28
C CYS A 222 10.41 -6.63 10.91
N ARG A 223 9.54 -5.66 11.21
CA ARG A 223 9.88 -4.53 12.07
C ARG A 223 9.79 -4.95 13.53
N ALA A 224 10.88 -4.80 14.27
CA ALA A 224 10.92 -5.05 15.70
C ALA A 224 11.26 -3.75 16.47
N VAL A 225 10.84 -3.66 17.73
CA VAL A 225 11.10 -2.54 18.64
C VAL A 225 11.86 -3.06 19.82
N ASN A 226 12.99 -2.46 20.14
CA ASN A 226 13.84 -2.91 21.23
C ASN A 226 13.31 -2.46 22.58
N HIS A 227 13.86 -3.02 23.65
CA HIS A 227 13.53 -2.66 25.04
C HIS A 227 13.74 -1.17 25.35
N VAL A 228 14.53 -0.45 24.54
CA VAL A 228 14.77 1.00 24.65
C VAL A 228 13.87 1.82 23.70
N GLY A 229 12.91 1.17 23.02
CA GLY A 229 11.95 1.81 22.10
C GLY A 229 12.49 2.08 20.68
N SER A 230 13.71 1.69 20.36
CA SER A 230 14.29 1.83 19.02
C SER A 230 13.67 0.83 18.05
N ARG A 231 13.25 1.28 16.87
CA ARG A 231 12.68 0.42 15.82
C ARG A 231 13.79 -0.06 14.89
N VAL A 232 13.98 -1.37 14.80
CA VAL A 232 14.95 -2.02 13.93
C VAL A 232 14.23 -2.88 12.88
N LEU A 233 14.89 -3.10 11.75
CA LEU A 233 14.46 -4.13 10.79
C LEU A 233 15.20 -5.43 11.12
N THR A 234 14.45 -6.50 11.23
CA THR A 234 14.96 -7.84 11.48
C THR A 234 14.50 -8.79 10.39
N TRP A 235 15.21 -9.88 10.21
CA TRP A 235 14.91 -10.91 9.23
C TRP A 235 15.06 -12.30 9.85
N CYS A 236 14.36 -13.26 9.28
CA CYS A 236 14.35 -14.66 9.68
C CYS A 236 14.18 -15.53 8.42
N ASP A 237 14.99 -16.57 8.25
CA ASP A 237 14.78 -17.56 7.19
C ASP A 237 13.54 -18.43 7.55
N LEU A 238 12.69 -18.75 6.57
CA LEU A 238 11.62 -19.73 6.77
C LEU A 238 12.25 -21.12 6.85
N GLY A 239 12.08 -21.81 7.98
CA GLY A 239 12.60 -23.16 8.20
C GLY A 239 12.12 -23.75 9.53
N GLU A 240 12.69 -24.89 9.91
CA GLU A 240 12.34 -25.58 11.18
C GLU A 240 12.76 -24.76 12.41
N GLU A 241 13.86 -24.01 12.32
CA GLU A 241 14.31 -23.09 13.37
C GLU A 241 14.19 -21.62 12.92
N MET A 242 13.28 -20.88 13.56
CA MET A 242 13.04 -19.46 13.28
C MET A 242 14.05 -18.57 14.04
N VAL A 243 15.23 -18.37 13.46
CA VAL A 243 16.27 -17.50 14.04
C VAL A 243 16.14 -16.07 13.51
N TRP A 244 15.91 -15.12 14.40
CA TRP A 244 15.81 -13.69 14.06
C TRP A 244 17.16 -12.99 14.16
N ARG A 245 17.45 -12.15 13.15
CA ARG A 245 18.70 -11.39 13.05
C ARG A 245 18.41 -9.96 12.62
N GLU A 246 19.24 -9.01 13.04
CA GLU A 246 19.12 -7.60 12.62
C GLU A 246 19.63 -7.40 11.19
N VAL A 247 18.96 -6.51 10.43
CA VAL A 247 19.42 -6.07 9.11
C VAL A 247 20.45 -4.94 9.28
N LYS A 248 21.68 -5.17 8.81
CA LYS A 248 22.79 -4.21 8.89
C LYS A 248 22.76 -3.20 7.74
N GLY A 249 23.50 -2.09 7.83
CA GLY A 249 23.75 -1.16 6.71
C GLY A 249 22.74 -0.02 6.59
N LEU A 250 21.78 0.08 7.52
CA LEU A 250 20.75 1.11 7.53
C LEU A 250 21.06 2.27 8.49
N GLU A 251 22.24 2.26 9.12
CA GLU A 251 22.62 3.20 10.18
C GLU A 251 22.64 4.64 9.67
N GLY A 252 22.99 4.87 8.39
CA GLY A 252 23.10 6.20 7.77
C GLY A 252 21.78 6.92 7.48
N VAL A 253 20.70 6.18 7.18
CA VAL A 253 19.37 6.73 6.90
C VAL A 253 18.51 6.79 8.15
N LEU A 254 18.83 5.95 9.15
CA LEU A 254 18.06 5.75 10.37
C LEU A 254 18.72 6.33 11.62
N ARG A 255 19.67 7.27 11.46
CA ARG A 255 20.55 7.85 12.51
C ARG A 255 19.86 8.47 13.74
N LYS A 256 18.53 8.50 13.83
CA LYS A 256 17.79 8.97 15.01
C LYS A 256 16.66 8.01 15.30
N PRO A 257 16.29 7.77 16.58
CA PRO A 257 15.19 6.88 16.92
C PRO A 257 13.91 7.44 16.31
N LEU A 258 13.56 6.90 15.15
CA LEU A 258 12.44 7.33 14.33
C LEU A 258 11.76 6.05 13.89
N ASP A 259 10.98 5.51 14.80
CA ASP A 259 9.54 5.37 14.62
C ASP A 259 9.04 5.27 13.17
N PHE A 260 9.52 4.30 12.38
CA PHE A 260 8.85 3.95 11.12
C PHE A 260 7.39 3.68 11.40
N ALA A 261 6.47 4.30 10.68
CA ALA A 261 5.04 4.16 10.89
C ALA A 261 4.45 2.99 10.09
N SER A 262 5.00 2.74 8.90
CA SER A 262 4.51 1.71 7.98
C SER A 262 5.66 1.07 7.22
N VAL A 263 5.44 -0.18 6.83
CA VAL A 263 6.34 -0.97 6.00
C VAL A 263 5.48 -1.68 4.96
N ALA A 264 5.81 -1.53 3.67
CA ALA A 264 5.09 -2.18 2.57
C ALA A 264 6.06 -2.65 1.48
N SER A 265 5.74 -3.75 0.80
CA SER A 265 6.46 -4.20 -0.41
C SER A 265 5.51 -4.15 -1.59
N PRO A 266 5.72 -3.25 -2.57
CA PRO A 266 4.81 -3.12 -3.71
C PRO A 266 4.85 -4.33 -4.66
N ASP A 267 5.97 -5.06 -4.71
CA ASP A 267 6.26 -6.02 -5.78
C ASP A 267 6.54 -7.45 -5.29
N GLY A 268 6.00 -7.81 -4.12
CA GLY A 268 6.03 -9.20 -3.67
C GLY A 268 7.43 -9.79 -3.52
N GLY A 269 8.48 -9.02 -3.20
CA GLY A 269 9.79 -9.65 -3.00
C GLY A 269 10.94 -8.80 -2.49
N ARG A 270 11.37 -7.92 -3.39
CA ARG A 270 12.79 -7.57 -3.44
C ARG A 270 13.12 -6.27 -2.72
N ARG A 271 12.10 -5.45 -2.47
CA ARG A 271 12.25 -4.11 -1.94
C ARG A 271 11.20 -3.82 -0.88
N LEU A 272 11.63 -3.07 0.12
CA LEU A 272 10.84 -2.61 1.24
C LEU A 272 10.69 -1.10 1.18
N THR A 273 9.47 -0.61 1.32
CA THR A 273 9.22 0.82 1.50
C THR A 273 8.97 1.10 2.97
N VAL A 274 9.71 2.05 3.53
CA VAL A 274 9.61 2.46 4.94
C VAL A 274 9.22 3.92 5.02
N TRP A 275 8.39 4.26 6.00
CA TRP A 275 7.74 5.57 6.10
C TRP A 275 7.89 6.18 7.47
N TRP A 276 8.16 7.47 7.54
CA TRP A 276 8.25 8.20 8.81
C TRP A 276 7.89 9.67 8.64
N VAL A 277 7.59 10.32 9.76
CA VAL A 277 7.40 11.78 9.84
C VAL A 277 8.65 12.41 10.45
N SER A 278 9.09 13.55 9.94
CA SER A 278 10.24 14.27 10.48
C SER A 278 9.99 14.70 11.94
N SER A 279 10.69 14.08 12.90
CA SER A 279 10.59 14.45 14.32
C SER A 279 11.52 15.61 14.65
N ARG A 280 11.01 16.84 14.57
CA ARG A 280 11.56 17.99 15.32
C ARG A 280 10.41 18.90 15.73
N ARG A 281 10.19 19.02 17.05
CA ARG A 281 9.19 19.89 17.68
C ARG A 281 9.29 21.38 17.28
N VAL A 282 10.43 21.78 16.69
CA VAL A 282 10.79 23.15 16.30
C VAL A 282 10.52 23.45 14.81
N LEU A 283 10.19 22.46 13.98
CA LEU A 283 9.95 22.72 12.55
C LEU A 283 8.57 23.35 12.33
N VAL A 284 8.54 24.43 11.53
CA VAL A 284 7.31 25.06 11.00
C VAL A 284 6.60 24.15 10.00
N ARG A 285 7.33 23.18 9.43
CA ARG A 285 6.82 22.23 8.42
C ARG A 285 7.19 20.80 8.79
N GLU A 286 6.21 19.91 8.80
CA GLU A 286 6.41 18.47 8.96
C GLU A 286 6.51 17.81 7.60
N LYS A 287 7.49 16.91 7.43
CA LYS A 287 7.70 16.17 6.18
C LYS A 287 7.37 14.70 6.38
N ILE A 288 6.57 14.15 5.48
CA ILE A 288 6.36 12.71 5.35
C ILE A 288 7.47 12.19 4.43
N TRP A 289 8.30 11.31 4.97
CA TRP A 289 9.41 10.69 4.27
C TRP A 289 9.06 9.24 3.88
N CYS A 290 9.64 8.83 2.76
CA CYS A 290 9.68 7.44 2.35
C CYS A 290 11.10 7.10 1.89
N ALA A 291 11.52 5.87 2.15
CA ALA A 291 12.70 5.28 1.56
C ALA A 291 12.38 3.89 1.03
N GLU A 292 13.07 3.50 -0.03
CA GLU A 292 13.05 2.15 -0.58
C GLU A 292 14.37 1.47 -0.24
N ILE A 293 14.26 0.26 0.32
CA ILE A 293 15.37 -0.54 0.82
C ILE A 293 15.38 -1.85 0.04
N SER A 294 16.49 -2.16 -0.62
CA SER A 294 16.75 -3.50 -1.14
C SER A 294 17.54 -4.30 -0.11
N PHE A 295 17.48 -5.63 -0.22
CA PHE A 295 18.23 -6.53 0.66
C PHE A 295 19.24 -7.32 -0.14
N GLN A 296 20.47 -7.36 0.38
CA GLN A 296 21.57 -8.14 -0.18
C GLN A 296 22.09 -9.10 0.88
N ARG A 297 22.12 -10.39 0.53
CA ARG A 297 22.73 -11.41 1.39
C ARG A 297 24.23 -11.43 1.14
N ARG A 298 25.03 -11.16 2.17
CA ARG A 298 26.50 -11.21 2.10
C ARG A 298 27.07 -12.54 2.60
N SER A 299 26.35 -13.21 3.50
CA SER A 299 26.70 -14.54 4.01
C SER A 299 25.45 -15.31 4.44
N ARG A 300 25.60 -16.54 4.93
CA ARG A 300 24.49 -17.30 5.53
C ARG A 300 23.89 -16.61 6.76
N GLU A 301 24.63 -15.68 7.37
CA GLU A 301 24.26 -15.05 8.62
C GLU A 301 24.00 -13.55 8.53
N GLU A 302 24.27 -12.95 7.37
CA GLU A 302 24.23 -11.51 7.22
C GLU A 302 23.40 -11.07 6.03
N VAL A 303 22.35 -10.32 6.34
CA VAL A 303 21.56 -9.55 5.38
C VAL A 303 21.84 -8.06 5.60
N TYR A 304 22.23 -7.39 4.53
CA TYR A 304 22.44 -5.96 4.49
C TYR A 304 21.26 -5.29 3.77
N GLY A 305 20.74 -4.23 4.37
CA GLY A 305 19.79 -3.32 3.74
C GLY A 305 20.55 -2.22 3.00
N VAL A 306 20.21 -1.99 1.74
CA VAL A 306 20.75 -0.89 0.94
C VAL A 306 19.62 0.07 0.63
N VAL A 307 19.78 1.34 1.00
CA VAL A 307 18.78 2.37 0.71
C VAL A 307 18.95 2.80 -0.74
N GLU A 308 18.04 2.35 -1.60
CA GLU A 308 18.00 2.67 -3.03
C GLU A 308 17.69 4.15 -3.25
N TRP A 309 16.75 4.68 -2.47
CA TRP A 309 16.43 6.10 -2.47
C TRP A 309 15.73 6.49 -1.15
N SER A 310 15.82 7.78 -0.80
CA SER A 310 15.10 8.38 0.32
C SER A 310 14.67 9.80 -0.05
N LYS A 311 13.37 10.11 0.10
CA LYS A 311 12.81 11.40 -0.32
C LYS A 311 11.65 11.84 0.58
N ALA A 312 11.56 13.14 0.83
CA ALA A 312 10.35 13.76 1.37
C ALA A 312 9.25 13.77 0.31
N LEU A 313 8.16 13.07 0.58
CA LEU A 313 7.06 12.91 -0.37
C LEU A 313 6.03 14.03 -0.27
N HIS A 314 5.77 14.51 0.93
CA HIS A 314 4.82 15.59 1.17
C HIS A 314 5.29 16.46 2.35
N THR A 315 4.96 17.75 2.31
CA THR A 315 5.32 18.73 3.34
C THR A 315 4.05 19.41 3.82
N MET A 316 3.72 19.26 5.09
CA MET A 316 2.56 19.90 5.71
C MET A 316 3.03 21.12 6.50
N LYS A 317 2.33 22.25 6.41
CA LYS A 317 2.61 23.40 7.28
C LYS A 317 1.88 23.20 8.59
N ARG A 318 2.56 23.45 9.71
CA ARG A 318 1.96 23.28 11.04
C ARG A 318 0.78 24.21 11.31
N THR A 319 0.74 25.36 10.64
CA THR A 319 -0.39 26.30 10.66
C THR A 319 -1.64 25.74 9.99
N GLU A 320 -1.49 24.80 9.06
CA GLU A 320 -2.61 24.12 8.38
C GLU A 320 -3.10 22.91 9.20
N THR A 321 -2.24 22.32 10.05
CA THR A 321 -2.55 21.11 10.83
C THR A 321 -2.85 21.36 12.31
N ASP A 322 -2.55 22.55 12.84
CA ASP A 322 -2.72 22.95 14.26
C ASP A 322 -2.16 21.93 15.28
N GLY A 323 -1.02 21.31 14.96
CA GLY A 323 -0.39 20.32 15.84
C GLY A 323 0.46 19.28 15.12
N VAL A 324 0.75 18.18 15.84
CA VAL A 324 1.62 17.07 15.38
C VAL A 324 0.83 16.05 14.56
N VAL A 325 1.21 15.84 13.31
CA VAL A 325 0.60 14.82 12.45
C VAL A 325 1.13 13.44 12.81
N SER A 326 0.21 12.49 13.06
CA SER A 326 0.57 11.10 13.28
C SER A 326 0.33 10.27 12.03
N LEU A 327 1.42 9.78 11.42
CA LEU A 327 1.34 8.75 10.39
C LEU A 327 1.06 7.41 11.06
N LEU A 328 -0.09 6.82 10.78
CA LEU A 328 -0.50 5.53 11.35
C LEU A 328 -0.13 4.37 10.44
N SER A 329 -0.29 4.56 9.13
CA SER A 329 0.04 3.56 8.11
C SER A 329 0.23 4.23 6.75
N ALA A 330 0.89 3.55 5.82
CA ALA A 330 1.09 4.00 4.45
C ALA A 330 1.23 2.82 3.50
N ALA A 331 0.82 3.00 2.25
CA ALA A 331 0.91 2.02 1.19
C ALA A 331 1.35 2.68 -0.13
N ILE A 332 2.20 1.99 -0.90
CA ILE A 332 2.44 2.26 -2.32
C ILE A 332 1.74 1.18 -3.13
N VAL A 333 1.05 1.62 -4.18
CA VAL A 333 0.34 0.79 -5.15
C VAL A 333 0.83 1.19 -6.55
N MET A 334 1.24 0.23 -7.37
CA MET A 334 1.76 0.46 -8.73
C MET A 334 0.64 0.23 -9.76
N ARG A 335 0.14 1.28 -10.42
CA ARG A 335 -1.04 1.23 -11.32
C ARG A 335 -0.91 1.88 -12.68
#